data_AF-A0A7L2TK02-F1
#
_entry.id   AF-A0A7L2TK02-F1
#
_cell.length_a   1.000
_cell.length_b   1.000
_cell.length_c   1.000
_cell.angle_alpha   90.00
_cell.angle_beta   90.00
_cell.angle_gamma   90.00
#
_symmetry.space_group_name_H-M   'P 1'
#
loop_
_entity.id
_entity.type
_entity.pdbx_description
1 polymer ?
#
loop_
_entity_poly.entity_id
_entity_poly.type
_entity_poly.pdbx_seq_one_letter_code
_entity_poly.pdbx_strand_id
1 'polypeptide(L)'
;MAALGLRGPRWAPVLGTLGTLGVPPGAPPGLPGPPRRAMAGHNRWSKVRNVKGPRDAERSRLFQRLAQMLRAAAREGGPDPALNASLAAVVEQCRARNMPKASIEAALRGA
;
A
#
# COMPACT_ATOMS: atom_id res chain seq x y z
N MET A 1 66.05 4.16 27.55
CA MET A 1 66.71 3.28 26.56
C MET A 1 65.79 2.12 26.22
N ALA A 2 65.11 2.16 25.07
CA ALA A 2 64.50 1.04 24.35
C ALA A 2 63.93 1.64 23.05
N ALA A 3 64.77 1.77 22.02
CA ALA A 3 64.88 0.80 20.92
C ALA A 3 63.70 0.90 19.94
N LEU A 4 63.93 1.75 18.94
CA LEU A 4 63.34 1.80 17.60
C LEU A 4 62.88 0.43 17.08
N GLY A 5 61.63 0.37 16.64
CA GLY A 5 61.04 -0.80 15.97
C GLY A 5 60.04 -0.37 14.90
N LEU A 6 60.52 0.37 13.90
CA LEU A 6 59.79 0.75 12.69
C LEU A 6 59.31 -0.51 11.94
N ARG A 7 58.03 -0.86 12.05
CA ARG A 7 57.36 -1.75 11.09
C ARG A 7 56.56 -0.89 10.12
N GLY A 8 57.16 -0.65 8.96
CA GLY A 8 56.63 0.19 7.90
C GLY A 8 55.33 -0.34 7.27
N PRO A 9 54.66 0.53 6.49
CA PRO A 9 53.36 0.24 5.90
C PRO A 9 53.50 -0.70 4.67
N ARG A 10 52.69 -1.76 4.63
CA ARG A 10 52.76 -2.88 3.66
C ARG A 10 52.21 -2.57 2.24
N TRP A 11 52.22 -1.32 1.78
CA TRP A 11 51.80 -0.99 0.42
C TRP A 11 53.00 -1.05 -0.53
N ALA A 12 53.32 -2.24 -1.04
CA ALA A 12 54.13 -2.38 -2.24
C ALA A 12 53.26 -3.03 -3.34
N PRO A 13 53.18 -2.42 -4.54
CA PRO A 13 52.38 -2.92 -5.64
C PRO A 13 53.10 -4.10 -6.31
N VAL A 14 52.43 -5.25 -6.42
CA VAL A 14 52.85 -6.30 -7.35
C VAL A 14 52.42 -5.86 -8.76
N LEU A 15 53.34 -5.21 -9.45
CA LEU A 15 53.36 -5.15 -10.91
C LEU A 15 53.60 -6.57 -11.41
N GLY A 16 52.54 -7.20 -11.93
CA GLY A 16 52.58 -8.57 -12.43
C GLY A 16 51.66 -8.74 -13.63
N THR A 17 52.29 -8.70 -14.81
CA THR A 17 51.84 -9.31 -16.08
C THR A 17 50.49 -8.87 -16.64
N LEU A 18 50.58 -7.90 -17.58
CA LEU A 18 49.65 -7.72 -18.70
C LEU A 18 49.50 -9.05 -19.46
N GLY A 19 48.56 -9.88 -19.01
CA GLY A 19 48.00 -10.98 -19.77
C GLY A 19 46.92 -10.43 -20.69
N THR A 20 47.30 -10.19 -21.93
CA THR A 20 46.46 -9.84 -23.08
C THR A 20 45.24 -10.75 -23.17
N LEU A 21 44.09 -10.31 -22.63
CA LEU A 21 42.80 -10.90 -22.99
C LEU A 21 42.42 -10.35 -24.37
N GLY A 22 42.69 -11.16 -25.39
CA GLY A 22 42.24 -10.93 -26.75
C GLY A 22 40.72 -10.80 -26.77
N VAL A 23 40.24 -9.58 -27.00
CA VAL A 23 38.86 -9.29 -27.34
C VAL A 23 38.62 -9.88 -28.73
N PRO A 24 37.66 -10.81 -28.93
CA PRO A 24 37.36 -11.33 -30.26
C PRO A 24 36.76 -10.21 -31.13
N PRO A 25 37.28 -9.96 -32.34
CA PRO A 25 36.69 -9.00 -33.26
C PRO A 25 35.37 -9.58 -33.81
N GLY A 26 34.23 -9.06 -33.36
CA GLY A 26 32.91 -9.47 -33.87
C GLY A 26 31.71 -9.28 -32.93
N ALA A 27 31.88 -8.72 -31.73
CA ALA A 27 30.73 -8.43 -30.86
C ALA A 27 29.88 -7.27 -31.45
N PRO A 28 28.59 -7.49 -31.74
CA PRO A 28 27.71 -6.43 -32.25
C PRO A 28 27.59 -5.28 -31.23
N PRO A 29 27.43 -4.03 -31.67
CA PRO A 29 27.27 -2.89 -30.77
C PRO A 29 26.10 -3.15 -29.82
N GLY A 30 26.38 -3.02 -28.53
CA GLY A 30 25.53 -3.46 -27.43
C GLY A 30 24.08 -3.04 -27.59
N LEU A 31 23.19 -4.03 -27.57
CA LEU A 31 21.76 -3.82 -27.40
C LEU A 31 21.57 -2.94 -26.16
N PRO A 32 20.79 -1.85 -26.24
CA PRO A 32 20.41 -1.11 -25.06
C PRO A 32 19.73 -2.11 -24.13
N GLY A 33 20.34 -2.36 -22.97
CA GLY A 33 19.75 -3.24 -21.96
C GLY A 33 18.31 -2.83 -21.69
N PRO A 34 17.41 -3.77 -21.33
CA PRO A 34 16.02 -3.45 -21.07
C PRO A 34 15.96 -2.26 -20.11
N PRO A 35 15.05 -1.29 -20.31
CA PRO A 35 15.00 -0.10 -19.48
C PRO A 35 14.97 -0.56 -18.02
N ARG A 36 15.98 -0.16 -17.23
CA ARG A 36 16.02 -0.47 -15.80
C ARG A 36 14.73 0.11 -15.23
N ARG A 37 13.74 -0.76 -15.03
CA ARG A 37 12.42 -0.40 -14.51
C ARG A 37 12.68 0.36 -13.24
N ALA A 38 12.45 1.68 -13.28
CA ALA A 38 12.75 2.58 -12.19
C ALA A 38 12.14 1.98 -10.92
N MET A 39 12.99 1.59 -9.98
CA MET A 39 12.53 1.03 -8.72
C MET A 39 11.69 2.12 -8.06
N ALA A 40 10.37 1.93 -8.06
CA ALA A 40 9.44 2.78 -7.33
C ALA A 40 9.91 2.84 -5.88
N GLY A 41 10.45 3.99 -5.49
CA GLY A 41 11.20 4.20 -4.25
C GLY A 41 10.61 3.48 -3.05
N HIS A 42 11.50 2.92 -2.23
CA HIS A 42 11.21 2.09 -1.06
C HIS A 42 10.62 2.86 0.14
N ASN A 43 9.86 3.94 -0.07
CA ASN A 43 9.10 4.55 1.02
C ASN A 43 7.77 3.80 1.19
N ARG A 44 7.74 2.89 2.17
CA ARG A 44 6.55 2.13 2.56
C ARG A 44 5.35 3.04 2.84
N TRP A 45 5.56 4.21 3.41
CA TRP A 45 4.49 5.16 3.75
C TRP A 45 3.81 5.74 2.50
N SER A 46 4.57 6.15 1.49
CA SER A 46 4.00 6.71 0.25
C SER A 46 3.10 5.71 -0.49
N LYS A 47 3.51 4.43 -0.55
CA LYS A 47 2.69 3.36 -1.14
C LYS A 47 1.43 3.10 -0.32
N VAL A 48 1.54 3.00 1.01
CA VAL A 48 0.38 2.79 1.89
C VAL A 48 -0.62 3.93 1.78
N ARG A 49 -0.16 5.19 1.76
CA ARG A 49 -1.01 6.38 1.60
C ARG A 49 -1.78 6.36 0.29
N ASN A 50 -1.09 6.12 -0.83
CA ASN A 50 -1.70 6.15 -2.16
C ASN A 50 -2.73 5.02 -2.36
N VAL A 51 -2.56 3.88 -1.66
CA VAL A 51 -3.52 2.78 -1.71
C VAL A 51 -4.68 2.98 -0.72
N LYS A 52 -4.39 3.49 0.49
CA LYS A 52 -5.37 3.63 1.57
C LYS A 52 -6.32 4.81 1.33
N GLY A 53 -5.82 5.96 0.87
CA GLY A 53 -6.62 7.16 0.61
C GLY A 53 -7.85 6.94 -0.28
N PRO A 54 -7.70 6.43 -1.52
CA PRO A 54 -8.85 6.20 -2.40
C PRO A 54 -9.79 5.12 -1.84
N ARG A 55 -9.26 4.05 -1.24
CA ARG A 55 -10.07 2.97 -0.64
C ARG A 55 -10.91 3.47 0.53
N ASP A 56 -10.35 4.32 1.38
CA ASP A 56 -11.08 4.89 2.52
C ASP A 56 -12.13 5.91 2.05
N ALA A 57 -11.87 6.65 0.97
CA ALA A 57 -12.85 7.53 0.34
C ALA A 57 -14.02 6.76 -0.30
N GLU A 58 -13.76 5.62 -0.95
CA GLU A 58 -14.80 4.74 -1.48
C GLU A 58 -15.64 4.13 -0.36
N ARG A 59 -14.97 3.62 0.69
CA ARG A 59 -15.65 3.06 1.86
C ARG A 59 -16.55 4.08 2.55
N SER A 60 -16.08 5.32 2.75
CA SER A 60 -16.88 6.36 3.39
C SER A 60 -18.11 6.74 2.56
N ARG A 61 -17.99 6.81 1.23
CA ARG A 61 -19.15 7.03 0.33
C ARG A 61 -20.17 5.90 0.43
N LEU A 62 -19.73 4.65 0.51
CA LEU A 62 -20.64 3.50 0.70
C LEU A 62 -21.39 3.60 2.02
N PHE A 63 -20.70 3.93 3.12
CA PHE A 63 -21.35 4.11 4.42
C PHE A 63 -22.34 5.28 4.44
N GLN A 64 -22.03 6.38 3.76
CA GLN A 64 -22.96 7.51 3.63
C GLN A 64 -24.23 7.13 2.87
N ARG A 65 -24.12 6.31 1.82
CA ARG A 65 -25.29 5.82 1.06
C ARG A 65 -26.15 4.88 1.90
N LEU A 66 -25.53 3.92 2.59
CA LEU A 66 -26.24 2.99 3.48
C LEU A 66 -26.93 3.72 4.64
N ALA A 67 -26.28 4.71 5.24
CA ALA A 67 -26.88 5.52 6.31
C ALA A 67 -28.11 6.31 5.81
N GLN A 68 -28.07 6.85 4.59
CA GLN A 68 -29.22 7.54 3.99
C GLN A 68 -30.37 6.57 3.72
N MET A 69 -30.08 5.38 3.17
CA MET A 69 -31.09 4.35 2.95
C MET A 69 -31.72 3.88 4.26
N LEU A 70 -30.93 3.73 5.33
CA LEU A 70 -31.43 3.34 6.64
C LEU A 70 -32.37 4.40 7.22
N ARG A 71 -32.00 5.68 7.13
CA ARG A 71 -32.86 6.79 7.58
C ARG A 71 -34.14 6.89 6.75
N ALA A 72 -34.07 6.72 5.44
CA ALA A 72 -35.26 6.74 4.58
C ALA A 72 -36.23 5.61 4.96
N ALA A 73 -35.73 4.37 5.10
CA ALA A 73 -36.53 3.23 5.53
C ALA A 73 -37.14 3.41 6.94
N ALA A 74 -36.37 4.00 7.86
CA ALA A 74 -36.84 4.28 9.23
C ALA A 74 -37.93 5.38 9.27
N ARG A 75 -37.86 6.38 8.39
CA ARG A 75 -38.91 7.42 8.26
C ARG A 75 -40.21 6.87 7.68
N GLU A 76 -40.13 5.90 6.78
CA GLU A 76 -41.31 5.37 6.08
C GLU A 76 -42.08 4.31 6.88
N GLY A 77 -41.40 3.47 7.66
CA GLY A 77 -42.09 2.40 8.41
C GLY A 77 -41.60 2.21 9.84
N GLY A 78 -41.13 3.30 10.46
CA GLY A 78 -40.78 3.35 11.87
C GLY A 78 -39.41 2.75 12.21
N PRO A 79 -38.96 2.94 13.47
CA PRO A 79 -37.62 2.55 13.91
C PRO A 79 -37.46 1.03 14.17
N ASP A 80 -38.52 0.23 14.01
CA ASP A 80 -38.53 -1.18 14.37
C ASP A 80 -38.24 -2.12 13.17
N PRO A 81 -37.10 -2.83 13.16
CA PRO A 81 -36.72 -3.74 12.07
C PRO A 81 -37.57 -5.01 12.00
N ALA A 82 -38.39 -5.30 13.02
CA ALA A 82 -39.32 -6.42 13.01
C ALA A 82 -40.62 -6.12 12.25
N LEU A 83 -40.97 -4.84 12.10
CA LEU A 83 -42.21 -4.40 11.46
C LEU A 83 -42.01 -4.02 9.98
N ASN A 84 -40.76 -3.94 9.51
CA ASN A 84 -40.46 -3.41 8.19
C ASN A 84 -39.39 -4.23 7.44
N ALA A 85 -39.81 -4.94 6.39
CA ALA A 85 -38.94 -5.78 5.57
C ALA A 85 -37.85 -4.99 4.83
N SER A 86 -38.13 -3.74 4.44
CA SER A 86 -37.13 -2.86 3.82
C SER A 86 -36.01 -2.51 4.79
N LEU A 87 -36.34 -2.22 6.06
CA LEU A 87 -35.33 -1.91 7.07
C LEU A 87 -34.46 -3.14 7.37
N ALA A 88 -35.05 -4.32 7.49
CA ALA A 88 -34.32 -5.57 7.69
C ALA A 88 -33.34 -5.86 6.53
N ALA A 89 -33.77 -5.69 5.27
CA ALA A 89 -32.92 -5.88 4.10
C ALA A 89 -31.74 -4.90 4.07
N VAL A 90 -31.95 -3.64 4.47
CA VAL A 90 -30.88 -2.63 4.55
C VAL A 90 -29.92 -2.95 5.71
N VAL A 91 -30.43 -3.41 6.86
CA VAL A 91 -29.60 -3.83 8.00
C VAL A 91 -28.68 -5.00 7.64
N GLU A 92 -29.18 -5.99 6.89
CA GLU A 92 -28.35 -7.09 6.40
C GLU A 92 -27.27 -6.61 5.41
N GLN A 93 -27.59 -5.66 4.52
CA GLN A 93 -26.59 -5.04 3.64
C GLN A 93 -25.53 -4.26 4.45
N CYS A 94 -25.93 -3.55 5.50
CA CYS A 94 -25.00 -2.86 6.41
C CYS A 94 -24.06 -3.86 7.10
N ARG A 95 -24.59 -4.99 7.59
CA ARG A 95 -23.81 -6.06 8.22
C ARG A 95 -22.83 -6.70 7.24
N ALA A 96 -23.27 -6.98 6.01
CA ALA A 96 -22.43 -7.53 4.94
C ALA A 96 -21.27 -6.59 4.55
N ARG A 97 -21.42 -5.28 4.76
CA ARG A 97 -20.38 -4.26 4.51
C ARG A 97 -19.56 -3.89 5.76
N ASN A 98 -19.66 -4.69 6.84
CA ASN A 98 -18.97 -4.49 8.11
C ASN A 98 -19.26 -3.12 8.76
N MET A 99 -20.47 -2.58 8.56
CA MET A 99 -20.88 -1.35 9.22
C MET A 99 -21.05 -1.62 10.74
N PRO A 100 -20.48 -0.79 11.62
CA PRO A 100 -20.58 -1.00 13.06
C PRO A 100 -22.02 -0.83 13.55
N LYS A 101 -22.44 -1.69 14.48
CA LYS A 101 -23.79 -1.66 15.09
C LYS A 101 -24.14 -0.29 15.67
N ALA A 102 -23.18 0.37 16.31
CA ALA A 102 -23.34 1.73 16.84
C ALA A 102 -23.75 2.75 15.77
N SER A 103 -23.28 2.61 14.52
CA SER A 103 -23.66 3.50 13.43
C SER A 103 -25.05 3.18 12.87
N ILE A 104 -25.47 1.92 12.92
CA ILE A 104 -26.83 1.50 12.53
C ILE A 104 -27.82 2.05 13.56
N GLU A 105 -27.56 1.85 14.84
CA GLU A 105 -28.37 2.41 15.92
C GLU A 105 -28.41 3.93 15.93
N ALA A 106 -27.28 4.61 15.64
CA ALA A 106 -27.25 6.06 15.53
C ALA A 106 -28.11 6.57 14.36
N ALA A 107 -28.16 5.82 13.26
CA ALA A 107 -29.01 6.15 12.12
C ALA A 107 -30.50 5.85 12.40
N LEU A 108 -30.82 4.86 13.24
CA LEU A 108 -32.18 4.58 13.71
C LEU A 108 -32.67 5.60 14.76
N ARG A 109 -31.83 6.00 15.71
CA ARG A 109 -32.17 6.99 16.75
C ARG A 109 -32.33 8.41 16.20
N GLY A 110 -31.68 8.71 15.08
CA GLY A 110 -31.73 10.03 14.44
C GLY A 110 -32.78 10.15 13.32
N ALA A 111 -33.60 9.13 13.13
CA ALA A 111 -34.70 9.13 12.15
C ALA A 111 -36.00 9.63 12.79
#